data_AF-A0A952L617-F1
#
_entry.id   AF-A0A952L617-F1
#
_cell.length_a   1.000
_cell.length_b   1.000
_cell.length_c   1.000
_cell.angle_alpha   90.00
_cell.angle_beta   90.00
_cell.angle_gamma   90.00
#
_symmetry.space_group_name_H-M   'P 1'
#
loop_
_entity.id
_entity.type
_entity.pdbx_description
1 polymer ?
#
loop_
_entity_poly.entity_id
_entity_poly.type
_entity_poly.pdbx_seq_one_letter_code
_entity_poly.pdbx_strand_id
1 'polypeptide(L)' 'MTLFALISMAHPAITKGPLATAQFWLHNIGVPVMLGALALRLKGYAEVEPVIGLASVAVGVSVGLFAWLVLTRLRAASR' A
#
# COMPACT_ATOMS: atom_id res chain seq x y z
N MET A 1 6.98 2.27 5.75
CA MET A 1 7.13 3.53 4.98
C MET A 1 8.57 3.87 4.62
N THR A 2 9.53 3.72 5.55
CA THR A 2 10.97 3.96 5.27
C THR A 2 11.55 3.16 4.11
N LEU A 3 11.24 1.87 4.01
CA LEU A 3 11.67 1.01 2.89
C LEU A 3 11.16 1.49 1.52
N PHE A 4 9.90 1.93 1.45
CA PHE A 4 9.32 2.45 0.21
C PHE A 4 10.00 3.75 -0.22
N ALA A 5 10.28 4.65 0.73
CA ALA A 5 10.99 5.90 0.46
C ALA A 5 12.43 5.66 -0.01
N LEU A 6 13.15 4.71 0.61
CA LEU A 6 14.52 4.35 0.22
C LEU A 6 14.57 3.76 -1.19
N ILE A 7 13.67 2.84 -1.53
CA ILE A 7 13.57 2.25 -2.88
C ILE A 7 13.19 3.31 -3.91
N SER A 8 12.30 4.24 -3.53
CA SER A 8 11.89 5.37 -4.36
C SER A 8 13.01 6.37 -4.63
N MET A 9 13.90 6.59 -3.65
CA MET A 9 15.10 7.43 -3.81
C MET A 9 16.15 6.75 -4.69
N ALA A 10 16.35 5.44 -4.54
CA ALA A 10 17.28 4.67 -5.36
C ALA A 10 16.81 4.52 -6.82
N HIS A 11 15.49 4.42 -7.04
CA HIS A 11 14.90 4.25 -8.36
C HIS A 11 13.70 5.20 -8.58
N PRO A 12 13.95 6.48 -8.92
CA PRO A 12 12.89 7.48 -9.14
C PRO A 12 11.98 7.15 -10.35
N ALA A 13 12.34 6.17 -11.17
CA ALA A 13 11.47 5.64 -12.22
C ALA A 13 10.26 4.85 -11.67
N ILE A 14 10.34 4.37 -10.43
CA ILE A 14 9.29 3.57 -9.76
C ILE A 14 8.20 4.49 -9.17
N THR A 15 8.55 5.74 -8.83
CA THR A 15 7.62 6.74 -8.30
C THR A 15 6.88 7.55 -9.35
N LYS A 16 7.26 7.44 -10.62
CA LYS A 16 6.61 8.19 -11.71
C LYS A 16 5.42 7.41 -12.27
N GLY A 17 4.24 8.01 -12.12
CA GLY A 17 3.02 7.62 -12.82
C GLY A 17 1.81 7.43 -11.91
N PRO A 18 0.60 7.38 -12.49
CA PRO A 18 -0.66 7.28 -11.75
C PRO A 18 -0.74 6.02 -10.87
N LEU A 19 -0.09 4.91 -11.27
CA LEU A 19 -0.03 3.67 -10.49
C LEU A 19 0.76 3.83 -9.18
N ALA A 20 1.85 4.60 -9.19
CA ALA A 20 2.66 4.84 -8.00
C ALA A 20 1.92 5.74 -7.00
N THR A 21 1.21 6.76 -7.51
CA THR A 21 0.32 7.60 -6.70
C THR A 21 -0.83 6.79 -6.10
N ALA A 22 -1.47 5.93 -6.90
CA ALA A 22 -2.52 5.05 -6.41
C ALA A 22 -2.00 4.13 -5.30
N GLN A 23 -0.88 3.44 -5.51
CA GLN A 23 -0.22 2.60 -4.51
C GLN A 23 0.08 3.36 -3.21
N PHE A 24 0.63 4.57 -3.31
CA PHE A 24 0.95 5.40 -2.16
C PHE A 24 -0.28 5.73 -1.31
N TRP A 25 -1.37 6.19 -1.95
CA TRP A 25 -2.60 6.55 -1.24
C TRP A 25 -3.32 5.32 -0.69
N LEU A 26 -3.37 4.23 -1.45
CA LEU A 26 -4.02 2.99 -1.01
C LEU A 26 -3.36 2.43 0.26
N HIS A 27 -2.03 2.47 0.35
CA HIS A 27 -1.31 2.07 1.56
C HIS A 27 -1.48 3.05 2.71
N ASN A 28 -1.27 4.35 2.46
CA ASN A 28 -1.26 5.36 3.51
C ASN A 28 -2.63 5.64 4.10
N ILE A 29 -3.72 5.41 3.35
CA ILE A 29 -5.09 5.49 3.88
C ILE A 29 -5.53 4.12 4.39
N GLY A 30 -5.23 3.05 3.66
CA GLY A 30 -5.64 1.69 4.04
C GLY A 30 -5.12 1.26 5.40
N VAL A 31 -3.86 1.56 5.73
CA VAL A 31 -3.25 1.17 7.02
C VAL A 31 -3.90 1.89 8.21
N PRO A 32 -4.05 3.23 8.24
CA PRO A 32 -4.77 3.91 9.32
C PRO A 32 -6.23 3.48 9.45
N VAL A 33 -6.93 3.25 8.33
CA VAL A 33 -8.32 2.78 8.36
C VAL A 33 -8.39 1.38 8.97
N MET A 34 -7.47 0.48 8.60
CA MET A 34 -7.38 -0.87 9.18
C MET A 34 -7.09 -0.80 10.69
N LEU A 35 -6.11 0.01 11.11
CA LEU A 35 -5.74 0.16 12.52
C LEU A 35 -6.87 0.83 13.33
N GLY A 36 -7.56 1.81 12.76
CA GLY A 36 -8.71 2.46 13.39
C GLY A 36 -9.90 1.51 13.55
N ALA A 37 -10.20 0.72 12.51
CA ALA A 37 -11.24 -0.30 12.58
C ALA A 37 -10.87 -1.42 13.57
N LEU A 38 -9.61 -1.82 13.65
CA LEU A 38 -9.12 -2.77 14.65
C LEU A 38 -9.26 -2.21 16.07
N ALA A 39 -8.94 -0.95 16.30
CA ALA A 39 -9.12 -0.30 17.59
C ALA A 39 -10.60 -0.26 18.02
N LEU A 40 -11.53 -0.04 17.07
CA LEU A 40 -12.97 -0.11 17.33
C LEU A 40 -13.42 -1.54 17.63
N ARG A 41 -12.87 -2.55 16.94
CA ARG A 41 -13.14 -3.96 17.23
C ARG A 41 -12.70 -4.34 18.65
N LEU A 42 -11.53 -3.87 19.08
CA LEU A 42 -11.03 -4.08 20.45
C LEU A 42 -11.91 -3.39 21.51
N LYS A 43 -12.62 -2.31 21.15
CA LYS A 43 -13.61 -1.64 22.01
C LYS A 43 -14.98 -2.34 22.05
N GLY A 44 -15.13 -3.49 21.39
CA GLY A 44 -16.35 -4.31 21.43
C GLY A 44 -17.30 -4.08 20.24
N TYR A 45 -16.96 -3.22 19.29
CA TYR A 45 -17.76 -3.06 18.07
C TYR A 45 -17.46 -4.22 17.11
N ALA A 46 -18.28 -5.26 17.13
CA ALA A 46 -18.07 -6.41 16.24
C ALA A 46 -18.31 -6.04 14.76
N GLU A 47 -19.19 -5.07 14.48
CA GLU A 47 -19.65 -4.73 13.13
C GLU A 47 -18.59 -4.06 12.23
N VAL A 48 -17.42 -3.70 12.77
CA VAL A 48 -16.30 -3.16 11.98
C VAL A 48 -15.41 -4.23 11.35
N GLU A 49 -15.66 -5.52 11.59
CA GLU A 49 -14.94 -6.64 10.96
C GLU A 49 -14.89 -6.58 9.42
N PRO A 50 -16.01 -6.33 8.69
CA PRO A 50 -15.97 -6.16 7.24
C PRO A 50 -15.13 -4.95 6.80
N VAL A 51 -15.07 -3.89 7.60
CA VAL A 51 -14.23 -2.71 7.33
C VAL A 51 -12.75 -3.06 7.46
N ILE A 52 -12.38 -3.87 8.46
CA ILE A 52 -11.01 -4.40 8.61
C ILE A 52 -10.64 -5.27 7.40
N GLY A 53 -11.57 -6.13 6.94
CA GLY A 53 -11.38 -6.97 5.77
C GLY A 53 -11.13 -6.15 4.49
N LEU A 54 -11.99 -5.17 4.22
CA LEU A 54 -11.84 -4.27 3.07
C LEU A 54 -10.53 -3.47 3.13
N ALA A 55 -10.19 -2.93 4.29
CA ALA A 55 -8.95 -2.18 4.48
C ALA A 55 -7.72 -3.08 4.29
N SER A 56 -7.75 -4.32 4.76
CA SER A 56 -6.68 -5.29 4.56
C SER A 56 -6.49 -5.63 3.08
N VAL A 57 -7.57 -5.83 2.34
CA VAL A 57 -7.51 -6.07 0.89
C VAL A 57 -6.92 -4.87 0.17
N ALA A 58 -7.33 -3.65 0.51
CA ALA A 58 -6.77 -2.42 -0.06
C ALA A 58 -5.25 -2.30 0.19
N VAL A 59 -4.80 -2.60 1.41
CA VAL A 59 -3.36 -2.64 1.74
C VAL A 59 -2.64 -3.74 0.94
N GLY A 60 -3.24 -4.93 0.81
CA GLY A 60 -2.69 -6.03 0.03
C GLY A 60 -2.51 -5.68 -1.46
N VAL A 61 -3.54 -5.07 -2.07
CA VAL A 61 -3.50 -4.58 -3.46
C VAL A 61 -2.40 -3.55 -3.64
N SER A 62 -2.23 -2.64 -2.67
CA SER A 62 -1.12 -1.70 -2.69
C SER A 62 0.24 -2.39 -2.73
N VAL A 63 0.46 -3.42 -1.91
CA VAL A 63 1.74 -4.12 -1.87
C VAL A 63 1.99 -4.87 -3.18
N GLY A 64 0.95 -5.48 -3.76
CA GLY A 64 1.02 -6.11 -5.08
C GLY A 64 1.39 -5.13 -6.20
N LEU A 65 0.77 -3.94 -6.21
CA LEU A 65 1.10 -2.86 -7.15
C LEU A 65 2.55 -2.40 -7.02
N PHE A 66 3.05 -2.29 -5.79
CA PHE A 66 4.45 -1.95 -5.55
C PHE A 66 5.41 -3.01 -6.09
N ALA A 67 5.15 -4.29 -5.81
CA ALA A 67 5.95 -5.39 -6.33
C ALA A 67 5.95 -5.40 -7.88
N TRP A 68 4.79 -5.17 -8.50
CA TRP A 68 4.67 -5.05 -9.95
C TRP A 68 5.49 -3.89 -10.54
N LEU A 69 5.40 -2.71 -9.92
CA LEU A 69 6.20 -1.54 -10.32
C LEU A 69 7.71 -1.80 -10.20
N VAL A 70 8.14 -2.46 -9.12
CA VAL A 70 9.55 -2.83 -8.92
C VAL A 70 10.01 -3.79 -10.02
N LEU A 71 9.27 -4.87 -10.29
CA LEU A 71 9.64 -5.87 -11.30
C LEU A 71 9.68 -5.29 -12.72
N THR A 72 8.69 -4.47 -13.09
CA THR A 72 8.59 -3.90 -14.44
C THR A 72 9.65 -2.83 -14.69
N ARG A 73 9.92 -1.96 -13.72
CA ARG A 73 10.88 -0.85 -13.87
C ARG A 73 12.33 -1.30 -13.74
N LEU A 74 12.65 -2.25 -12.85
CA LEU A 74 13.99 -2.84 -12.79
C LEU A 74 14.33 -3.61 -14.07
N ARG A 75 13.35 -4.34 -14.63
CA ARG A 75 13.54 -5.07 -15.89
C ARG A 75 13.70 -4.13 -17.11
N ALA A 76 13.07 -2.97 -17.09
CA ALA A 76 13.25 -1.94 -18.12
C ALA A 76 14.60 -1.22 -18.04
N ALA A 77 15.20 -1.10 -16.85
CA ALA A 77 16.50 -0.45 -16.65
C ALA A 77 17.72 -1.36 -16.97
N SER A 78 17.52 -2.67 -17.13
CA SER A 78 18.56 -3.66 -17.46
C SER A 78 18.68 -3.93 -18.97
N ARG A 79 17.92 -3.23 -19.82
CA ARG A 79 18.05 -3.26 -21.28
C ARG A 79 18.54 -1.91 -21.78
#